data_AF-A0A8B9IXF2-F1
#
_entry.id   AF-A0A8B9IXF2-F1
#
_cell.length_a   1.000
_cell.length_b   1.000
_cell.length_c   1.000
_cell.angle_alpha   90.00
_cell.angle_beta   90.00
_cell.angle_gamma   90.00
#
_symmetry.space_group_name_H-M   'P 1'
#
loop_
_entity.id
_entity.type
_entity.pdbx_description
1 polymer ?
#
loop_
_entity_poly.entity_id
_entity_poly.type
_entity_poly.pdbx_seq_one_letter_code
_entity_poly.pdbx_strand_id
1 'polypeptide(L)' 'LASSETTVSQRTECQCKMEAKERRNCGYPGITAEQCRKGCCFRSHPAGVPWCFYHRQEGVSPSSHCECKSFLT' A
#
# COMPACT_ATOMS: atom_id res chain seq x y z
N LEU A 1 -9.81 -20.16 -20.00
CA LEU A 1 -8.42 -20.21 -20.52
C LEU A 1 -8.18 -18.83 -21.14
N ALA A 2 -7.50 -17.85 -20.55
CA ALA A 2 -6.59 -17.80 -19.43
C ALA A 2 -6.90 -16.55 -18.57
N SER A 3 -6.84 -16.69 -17.25
CA SER A 3 -6.45 -15.58 -16.38
C SER A 3 -5.12 -15.04 -16.89
N SER A 4 -4.94 -13.71 -17.00
CA SER A 4 -3.65 -12.97 -16.95
C SER A 4 -3.56 -11.82 -17.98
N GLU A 5 -4.16 -10.68 -17.67
CA GLU A 5 -3.66 -9.36 -18.09
C GLU A 5 -3.95 -8.41 -16.92
N THR A 6 -3.06 -8.29 -15.94
CA THR A 6 -2.05 -7.22 -15.97
C THR A 6 -0.89 -7.60 -15.07
N THR A 7 0.24 -7.92 -15.69
CA THR A 7 1.54 -8.08 -15.06
C THR A 7 2.08 -6.72 -14.59
N VAL A 8 2.86 -6.75 -13.49
CA VAL A 8 3.54 -5.63 -12.79
C VAL A 8 2.71 -4.87 -11.75
N SER A 9 2.90 -5.27 -10.48
CA SER A 9 3.35 -4.41 -9.36
C SER A 9 2.73 -3.02 -9.18
N GLN A 10 1.49 -2.78 -9.62
CA GLN A 10 0.75 -1.60 -9.21
C GLN A 10 0.15 -1.87 -7.84
N ARG A 11 0.97 -1.68 -6.81
CA ARG A 11 0.53 -1.50 -5.43
C ARG A 11 -0.31 -0.23 -5.43
N THR A 12 -1.57 -0.38 -5.80
CA THR A 12 -2.50 0.72 -6.02
C THR A 12 -2.47 1.64 -4.80
N GLU A 13 -2.48 2.96 -5.01
CA GLU A 13 -2.49 3.96 -3.92
C GLU A 13 -3.54 3.63 -2.84
N CYS A 14 -4.62 2.98 -3.27
CA CYS A 14 -5.70 2.44 -2.46
C CYS A 14 -5.20 1.48 -1.35
N GLN A 15 -4.23 0.61 -1.61
CA GLN A 15 -3.63 -0.29 -0.61
C GLN A 15 -2.74 0.44 0.41
N CYS A 16 -2.31 1.66 0.09
CA CYS A 16 -1.54 2.54 0.97
C CYS A 16 -2.43 3.51 1.76
N LYS A 17 -3.73 3.59 1.48
CA LYS A 17 -4.70 4.28 2.34
C LYS A 17 -5.00 3.37 3.52
N MET A 18 -4.47 3.66 4.70
CA MET A 18 -4.81 2.99 5.95
C MET A 18 -4.62 3.95 7.12
N GLU A 19 -5.32 3.70 8.23
CA GLU A 19 -5.24 4.54 9.40
C GLU A 19 -3.83 4.50 10.00
N ALA A 20 -3.37 5.64 10.53
CA ALA A 20 -2.04 5.79 11.11
C ALA A 20 -1.75 4.74 12.21
N LYS A 21 -2.77 4.42 13.01
CA LYS A 21 -2.73 3.43 14.10
C LYS A 21 -2.61 1.97 13.63
N GLU A 22 -3.01 1.68 12.39
CA GLU A 22 -2.95 0.34 11.82
C GLU A 22 -1.62 0.07 11.10
N ARG A 23 -0.81 1.12 10.89
CA ARG A 23 0.45 1.03 10.16
C ARG A 23 1.43 0.11 10.88
N ARG A 24 1.89 -0.92 10.18
CA ARG A 24 2.96 -1.80 10.63
C ARG A 24 4.27 -1.40 9.96
N ASN A 25 5.30 -1.18 10.76
CA ASN A 25 6.61 -0.75 10.26
C ASN A 25 7.18 -1.78 9.26
N CYS A 26 7.53 -1.31 8.06
CA CYS A 26 8.14 -2.12 7.00
C CYS A 26 9.63 -1.79 6.80
N GLY A 27 10.11 -0.66 7.30
CA GLY A 27 11.48 -0.18 7.10
C GLY A 27 12.31 -0.16 8.37
N TYR A 28 13.50 0.43 8.25
CA TYR A 28 14.41 0.69 9.37
C TYR A 28 14.37 2.19 9.75
N PRO A 29 14.76 2.56 10.99
CA PRO A 29 14.82 3.97 11.39
C PRO A 29 15.77 4.77 10.47
N GLY A 30 15.31 5.91 9.96
CA GLY A 30 16.08 6.73 9.01
C GLY A 30 15.95 6.30 7.54
N ILE A 31 15.11 5.31 7.21
CA ILE A 31 14.81 4.95 5.81
C ILE A 31 14.30 6.18 5.03
N THR A 32 14.84 6.39 3.83
CA THR A 32 14.37 7.47 2.95
C THR A 32 13.03 7.10 2.32
N ALA A 33 12.26 8.12 1.93
CA ALA A 33 10.98 7.92 1.24
C ALA A 33 11.12 7.07 -0.03
N GLU A 34 12.21 7.27 -0.78
CA GLU A 34 12.50 6.51 -1.99
C GLU A 34 12.79 5.04 -1.69
N GLN A 35 13.61 4.75 -0.69
CA GLN A 35 13.92 3.37 -0.30
C GLN A 35 12.66 2.64 0.19
N CYS A 36 11.80 3.33 0.95
CA CYS A 36 10.54 2.74 1.41
C CYS A 36 9.59 2.36 0.26
N ARG A 37 9.43 3.25 -0.73
CA ARG A 37 8.49 3.07 -1.86
C ARG A 37 8.83 1.88 -2.77
N LYS A 38 10.04 1.32 -2.67
CA LYS A 38 10.45 0.13 -3.43
C LYS A 38 9.66 -1.12 -3.06
N GLY A 39 9.17 -1.22 -1.83
CA GLY A 39 8.43 -2.40 -1.35
C GLY A 39 7.19 -2.09 -0.52
N CYS A 40 7.04 -0.85 -0.06
CA CYS A 40 6.06 -0.47 0.94
C CYS A 40 5.47 0.92 0.71
N CYS A 41 4.51 1.28 1.55
CA CYS A 41 3.86 2.57 1.51
C CYS A 41 4.63 3.59 2.35
N PHE A 42 4.76 4.82 1.84
CA PHE A 42 5.39 5.92 2.57
C PHE A 42 4.40 7.06 2.80
N ARG A 43 4.14 7.42 4.06
CA ARG A 43 3.45 8.65 4.46
C ARG A 43 4.08 9.23 5.72
N SER A 44 4.64 10.43 5.61
CA SER A 44 5.28 11.17 6.70
C SER A 44 4.31 11.83 7.69
N HIS A 45 3.03 11.46 7.66
CA HIS A 45 2.00 12.03 8.52
C HIS A 45 1.00 10.99 9.00
N PRO A 46 0.52 11.06 10.26
CA PRO A 46 0.96 11.96 11.35
C PRO A 46 2.37 11.60 11.88
N ALA A 47 2.92 12.44 12.75
CA ALA A 47 4.13 12.11 13.51
C ALA A 47 3.83 11.03 14.57
N GLY A 48 4.86 10.35 15.08
CA GLY A 48 4.72 9.33 16.12
C GLY A 48 4.20 7.96 15.64
N VAL A 49 4.04 7.77 14.34
CA VAL A 49 3.67 6.48 13.71
C VAL A 49 4.68 6.09 12.63
N PRO A 50 4.74 4.81 12.21
CA PRO A 50 5.62 4.40 11.12
C PRO A 50 5.30 5.16 9.84
N TRP A 51 6.30 5.83 9.28
CA TRP A 51 6.20 6.50 7.99
C TRP A 51 6.35 5.54 6.82
N CYS A 52 7.18 4.51 7.02
CA CYS A 52 7.30 3.39 6.10
C CYS A 52 6.52 2.20 6.64
N PHE A 53 5.47 1.79 5.93
CA PHE A 53 4.56 0.76 6.42
C PHE A 53 4.13 -0.21 5.32
N TYR A 54 3.80 -1.42 5.73
CA TYR A 54 3.27 -2.42 4.81
C TYR A 54 1.94 -1.95 4.21
N HIS A 55 1.77 -2.21 2.92
CA HIS A 55 0.45 -2.10 2.31
C HIS A 55 -0.52 -3.07 2.97
N ARG A 56 -1.82 -2.81 2.86
CA ARG A 56 -2.81 -3.82 3.24
C ARG A 56 -2.57 -5.07 2.40
N GLN A 57 -2.29 -6.19 3.03
CA GLN A 57 -2.33 -7.47 2.35
C GLN A 57 -3.80 -7.83 2.24
N GLU A 58 -4.31 -7.79 1.01
CA GLU A 58 -5.53 -8.46 0.63
C GLU A 58 -5.29 -9.95 0.93
N GLY A 59 -5.64 -10.41 2.13
CA GLY A 59 -5.77 -11.84 2.36
C GLY A 59 -6.71 -12.35 1.28
N VAL A 60 -6.31 -13.41 0.57
CA VAL A 60 -7.04 -14.00 -0.56
C VAL A 60 -8.49 -14.27 -0.16
N SER A 61 -9.33 -13.26 -0.35
CA SER A 61 -10.76 -13.27 -0.20
C SER A 61 -11.26 -12.47 -1.39
N PRO A 62 -12.00 -13.10 -2.32
CA PRO A 62 -12.37 -12.50 -3.62
C PRO A 62 -13.26 -11.25 -3.50
N SER A 63 -13.59 -10.82 -2.27
CA SER A 63 -14.50 -9.73 -1.96
C SER A 63 -13.81 -8.45 -1.50
N SER A 64 -12.48 -8.45 -1.33
CA SER A 64 -11.76 -7.29 -0.80
C SER A 64 -11.08 -6.44 -1.86
N HIS A 65 -11.28 -6.69 -3.16
CA HIS A 65 -10.68 -5.88 -4.22
C HIS A 65 -10.81 -4.39 -3.87
N CYS A 66 -9.68 -3.78 -3.55
CA CYS A 66 -9.65 -2.35 -3.30
C CYS A 66 -9.94 -1.67 -4.65
N GLU A 67 -11.22 -1.52 -4.95
CA GLU A 67 -11.69 -0.82 -6.15
C GLU A 67 -11.17 0.60 -6.03
N CYS A 68 -10.06 0.87 -6.71
CA CYS A 68 -9.73 2.20 -7.13
C CYS A 68 -10.82 2.60 -8.12
N LYS A 69 -11.97 3.00 -7.59
CA LYS A 69 -13.08 3.57 -8.36
C LYS A 69 -12.52 4.86 -8.95
N SER A 70 -11.90 4.74 -10.12
CA SER A 70 -11.83 5.81 -11.09
C SER A 70 -13.28 6.13 -11.40
N PHE A 71 -13.86 7.04 -10.62
CA PHE A 71 -15.07 7.74 -11.02
C PHE A 71 -14.68 8.52 -12.28
N LEU A 72 -14.80 7.87 -13.44
CA LEU A 72 -15.02 8.58 -14.68
C LEU A 72 -16.34 9.32 -14.47
N THR A 73 -16.23 10.61 -14.16
CA THR A 73 -17.28 11.55 -14.55
C THR A 73 -17.06 11.89 -16.01
#